data_AF-A0A2V7D023-F1
#
_entry.id   AF-A0A2V7D023-F1
#
_cell.length_a   1.000
_cell.length_b   1.000
_cell.length_c   1.000
_cell.angle_alpha   90.00
_cell.angle_beta   90.00
_cell.angle_gamma   90.00
#
_symmetry.space_group_name_H-M   'P 1'
#
loop_
_entity.id
_entity.type
_entity.pdbx_description
1 polymer ?
#
loop_
_entity_poly.entity_id
_entity_poly.type
_entity_poly.pdbx_seq_one_letter_code
_entity_poly.pdbx_strand_id
1 'polypeptide(L)'
;MTNEELRLVEAHQPTTPWKKWGPYLSERQWGTVREDYGDGGDTWNHFSHDQARSRAYRWGEDGLAGICDDRQMLCFALALWNGNDPILKERLFGLTNSEGNHGEDVKEYYFYLDSTPTHSYMKYLYKYPQAAFPYADLVAGNKSRARLEPEYELLDTGVFDDDRYFDVFVEGGFLGLDNIGVFDRSAPLPSGGRLEQADGTAWMAFYCQTMLQLALELALHDPVYQKLAAKFYEHFLWIAGAMDHGGGQVDLWDEDDGFFYDLLRLPTGSAVRLKVRSMVGLLSLCASTVFPPIVESRLPVLMARVRDFTRCHPHLVARIASPGRLGYREGRLLGLLPDDKLRRVLRYMLDESEFLSPFGIRAVSKIHRDHPYAFAIEGQTYRVDYEPAESTSGMFGGNSNWRGPIWLPMNILLIRGLLNLYAFYGKSFTVECPTGSERSMTLFEVAHEIGRRITRIFLRDEQGGRPVHGGAKKFQGDRYWRDLILFYEYFHGDNGAGIGASHQTGWTGLVAPLMHLFGSFSAESMLETLGKAVDTR
;
A
#
# COMPACT_ATOMS: atom_id res chain seq x y z
N MET A 1 18.63 20.07 4.38
CA MET A 1 18.73 18.63 4.10
C MET A 1 17.82 18.29 2.94
N THR A 2 18.25 17.49 1.99
CA THR A 2 17.41 16.93 0.91
C THR A 2 16.38 15.96 1.49
N ASN A 3 15.34 15.61 0.72
CA ASN A 3 14.34 14.62 1.15
C ASN A 3 14.99 13.28 1.51
N GLU A 4 16.06 12.91 0.81
CA GLU A 4 16.77 11.68 1.12
C GLU A 4 17.64 11.79 2.37
N GLU A 5 18.24 12.96 2.63
CA GLU A 5 18.95 13.20 3.90
C GLU A 5 17.99 13.13 5.10
N LEU A 6 16.74 13.57 4.93
CA LEU A 6 15.69 13.39 5.93
C LEU A 6 15.33 11.92 6.12
N ARG A 7 15.08 11.17 5.03
CA ARG A 7 14.80 9.73 5.13
C ARG A 7 15.96 8.93 5.71
N LEU A 8 17.20 9.32 5.46
CA LEU A 8 18.40 8.73 6.05
C LEU A 8 18.48 8.98 7.56
N VAL A 9 18.24 10.22 7.99
CA VAL A 9 18.11 10.55 9.41
C VAL A 9 16.97 9.75 10.04
N GLU A 10 15.85 9.58 9.34
CA GLU A 10 14.72 8.76 9.79
C GLU A 10 15.04 7.26 9.81
N ALA A 11 15.84 6.74 8.88
CA ALA A 11 16.21 5.33 8.78
C ALA A 11 17.18 4.90 9.89
N HIS A 12 18.02 5.83 10.40
CA HIS A 12 18.84 5.60 11.58
C HIS A 12 18.06 5.65 12.89
N GLN A 13 16.76 5.91 12.80
CA GLN A 13 15.88 5.96 13.93
C GLN A 13 14.75 4.91 13.74
N PRO A 14 14.26 4.27 14.80
CA PRO A 14 13.43 3.07 14.67
C PRO A 14 11.98 3.30 14.20
N THR A 15 11.62 4.39 13.49
CA THR A 15 10.20 4.67 13.16
C THR A 15 9.74 4.31 11.78
N THR A 16 10.41 4.79 10.75
CA THR A 16 9.97 4.47 9.40
C THR A 16 10.99 3.46 8.96
N PRO A 17 10.61 2.19 8.82
CA PRO A 17 11.52 1.15 8.40
C PRO A 17 11.62 1.31 6.89
N TRP A 18 12.22 2.43 6.49
CA TRP A 18 12.54 2.77 5.12
C TRP A 18 13.33 1.61 4.49
N LYS A 19 14.15 0.97 5.31
CA LYS A 19 14.92 -0.22 4.98
C LYS A 19 14.18 -1.54 5.25
N LYS A 20 12.84 -1.52 5.40
CA LYS A 20 12.05 -2.75 5.58
C LYS A 20 12.05 -3.57 4.31
N TRP A 21 11.95 -2.92 3.17
CA TRP A 21 11.99 -3.57 1.87
C TRP A 21 13.12 -2.95 1.08
N GLY A 22 13.89 -3.77 0.41
CA GLY A 22 15.03 -3.30 -0.36
C GLY A 22 15.68 -4.43 -1.13
N PRO A 23 16.78 -4.12 -1.82
CA PRO A 23 17.52 -5.06 -2.62
C PRO A 23 18.48 -5.85 -1.72
N TYR A 24 17.94 -6.54 -0.72
CA TYR A 24 18.74 -7.31 0.25
C TYR A 24 18.91 -8.77 -0.19
N LEU A 25 18.29 -9.17 -1.29
CA LEU A 25 18.61 -10.43 -1.95
C LEU A 25 19.94 -10.29 -2.65
N SER A 26 20.82 -11.27 -2.43
CA SER A 26 22.01 -11.38 -3.24
C SER A 26 21.63 -11.80 -4.65
N GLU A 27 22.39 -11.37 -5.64
CA GLU A 27 22.18 -11.80 -7.01
C GLU A 27 22.85 -13.15 -7.28
N ARG A 28 23.70 -13.61 -6.34
CA ARG A 28 24.45 -14.86 -6.37
C ARG A 28 24.78 -15.34 -4.95
N GLN A 29 24.19 -16.46 -4.51
CA GLN A 29 24.39 -17.01 -3.14
C GLN A 29 25.03 -18.42 -3.09
N TRP A 30 25.21 -19.07 -4.24
CA TRP A 30 25.79 -20.42 -4.32
C TRP A 30 27.31 -20.43 -4.13
N GLY A 31 27.88 -21.58 -3.76
CA GLY A 31 29.32 -21.73 -3.54
C GLY A 31 29.87 -21.07 -2.27
N THR A 32 29.07 -21.02 -1.20
CA THR A 32 29.40 -20.26 0.03
C THR A 32 29.63 -21.14 1.26
N VAL A 33 30.42 -20.64 2.23
CA VAL A 33 30.68 -21.25 3.57
C VAL A 33 29.43 -21.77 4.26
N ARG A 34 28.34 -21.02 4.12
CA ARG A 34 27.13 -21.23 4.91
C ARG A 34 26.31 -22.42 4.38
N GLU A 35 26.43 -22.72 3.09
CA GLU A 35 25.67 -23.79 2.44
C GLU A 35 26.48 -25.09 2.24
N ASP A 36 27.65 -25.19 2.85
CA ASP A 36 28.43 -26.43 2.86
C ASP A 36 28.03 -27.36 4.00
N TYR A 37 27.51 -28.52 3.60
CA TYR A 37 27.19 -29.63 4.49
C TYR A 37 28.00 -30.88 4.10
N GLY A 38 29.04 -30.71 3.28
CA GLY A 38 29.91 -31.77 2.83
C GLY A 38 30.96 -32.14 3.87
N ASP A 39 31.34 -33.42 3.88
CA ASP A 39 32.29 -33.97 4.85
C ASP A 39 33.75 -33.54 4.61
N GLY A 40 34.04 -32.88 3.48
CA GLY A 40 35.39 -32.64 2.97
C GLY A 40 35.93 -31.21 3.10
N GLY A 41 35.13 -30.25 3.57
CA GLY A 41 35.53 -28.83 3.63
C GLY A 41 35.78 -28.15 2.28
N ASP A 42 35.37 -28.78 1.16
CA ASP A 42 35.38 -28.18 -0.18
C ASP A 42 34.11 -27.36 -0.41
N THR A 43 34.02 -26.31 0.39
CA THR A 43 32.79 -25.58 0.53
C THR A 43 32.38 -24.85 -0.77
N TRP A 44 33.34 -24.42 -1.60
CA TRP A 44 33.03 -23.54 -2.74
C TRP A 44 32.49 -24.35 -3.92
N ASN A 45 32.79 -25.66 -3.95
CA ASN A 45 32.28 -26.57 -4.98
C ASN A 45 31.15 -27.47 -4.48
N HIS A 46 30.91 -27.56 -3.17
CA HIS A 46 29.84 -28.38 -2.59
C HIS A 46 28.46 -27.99 -3.11
N PHE A 47 28.15 -26.69 -3.12
CA PHE A 47 26.87 -26.15 -3.59
C PHE A 47 27.06 -25.31 -4.86
N SER A 48 27.16 -26.00 -6.01
CA SER A 48 27.41 -25.36 -7.31
C SER A 48 26.22 -24.55 -7.86
N HIS A 49 26.50 -23.68 -8.84
CA HIS A 49 25.49 -22.98 -9.63
C HIS A 49 24.41 -23.91 -10.21
N ASP A 50 24.78 -25.11 -10.67
CA ASP A 50 23.82 -26.06 -11.27
C ASP A 50 22.81 -26.55 -10.23
N GLN A 51 23.26 -26.78 -9.00
CA GLN A 51 22.43 -27.19 -7.87
C GLN A 51 21.58 -26.03 -7.32
N ALA A 52 22.08 -24.80 -7.39
CA ALA A 52 21.41 -23.60 -6.89
C ALA A 52 19.99 -23.41 -7.45
N ARG A 53 19.76 -23.84 -8.70
CA ARG A 53 18.44 -23.76 -9.37
C ARG A 53 17.42 -24.76 -8.84
N SER A 54 17.85 -25.74 -8.05
CA SER A 54 17.04 -26.93 -7.71
C SER A 54 17.12 -27.31 -6.24
N ARG A 55 17.77 -26.50 -5.42
CA ARG A 55 17.86 -26.68 -3.97
C ARG A 55 17.44 -25.40 -3.27
N ALA A 56 16.68 -25.57 -2.20
CA ALA A 56 16.39 -24.48 -1.28
C ALA A 56 17.65 -24.15 -0.47
N TYR A 57 17.91 -22.86 -0.31
CA TYR A 57 18.94 -22.35 0.58
C TYR A 57 18.47 -22.44 2.03
N ARG A 58 19.42 -22.51 2.98
CA ARG A 58 19.11 -22.56 4.41
C ARG A 58 19.49 -21.28 5.15
N TRP A 59 20.49 -20.56 4.65
CA TRP A 59 21.10 -19.42 5.34
C TRP A 59 21.07 -18.12 4.53
N GLY A 60 20.41 -18.13 3.38
CA GLY A 60 20.19 -16.95 2.54
C GLY A 60 19.24 -17.28 1.40
N GLU A 61 19.12 -16.36 0.43
CA GLU A 61 18.43 -16.56 -0.84
C GLU A 61 19.13 -15.73 -1.92
N ASP A 62 18.95 -16.12 -3.19
CA ASP A 62 19.37 -15.30 -4.33
C ASP A 62 18.25 -15.00 -5.33
N GLY A 63 18.45 -13.93 -6.09
CA GLY A 63 17.51 -13.50 -7.11
C GLY A 63 18.03 -12.33 -7.95
N LEU A 64 17.89 -12.45 -9.27
CA LEU A 64 18.21 -11.39 -10.22
C LEU A 64 17.29 -10.19 -9.99
N ALA A 65 17.89 -9.01 -9.75
CA ALA A 65 17.19 -7.79 -9.37
C ALA A 65 16.21 -7.99 -8.18
N GLY A 66 16.59 -8.85 -7.23
CA GLY A 66 15.71 -9.29 -6.16
C GLY A 66 15.38 -8.20 -5.15
N ILE A 67 14.14 -8.21 -4.66
CA ILE A 67 13.70 -7.43 -3.50
C ILE A 67 13.15 -8.36 -2.43
N CYS A 68 13.42 -8.04 -1.17
CA CYS A 68 12.85 -8.77 -0.05
C CYS A 68 12.60 -7.84 1.13
N ASP A 69 11.87 -8.35 2.12
CA ASP A 69 11.83 -7.68 3.40
C ASP A 69 13.18 -7.80 4.14
N ASP A 70 13.39 -6.98 5.16
CA ASP A 70 14.61 -6.88 5.98
C ASP A 70 14.96 -8.18 6.72
N ARG A 71 14.03 -9.13 6.72
CA ARG A 71 14.19 -10.46 7.31
C ARG A 71 14.22 -11.59 6.28
N GLN A 72 14.16 -11.28 4.98
CA GLN A 72 14.12 -12.26 3.88
C GLN A 72 13.03 -13.33 4.07
N MET A 73 11.88 -12.96 4.65
CA MET A 73 10.73 -13.87 4.77
C MET A 73 9.92 -13.94 3.47
N LEU A 74 9.93 -12.85 2.70
CA LEU A 74 9.29 -12.73 1.40
C LEU A 74 10.32 -12.23 0.39
N CYS A 75 10.61 -13.06 -0.61
CA CYS A 75 11.62 -12.81 -1.63
C CYS A 75 10.94 -12.75 -3.00
N PHE A 76 11.18 -11.67 -3.73
CA PHE A 76 10.74 -11.50 -5.12
C PHE A 76 11.98 -11.32 -5.99
N ALA A 77 12.00 -11.97 -7.14
CA ALA A 77 13.09 -11.86 -8.10
C ALA A 77 12.57 -11.95 -9.53
N LEU A 78 13.35 -11.41 -10.46
CA LEU A 78 13.08 -11.52 -11.88
C LEU A 78 13.60 -12.86 -12.42
N ALA A 79 12.82 -13.50 -13.30
CA ALA A 79 13.24 -14.67 -14.06
C ALA A 79 13.09 -14.37 -15.56
N LEU A 80 14.15 -14.58 -16.34
CA LEU A 80 14.17 -14.30 -17.77
C LEU A 80 14.53 -15.54 -18.59
N TRP A 81 14.17 -15.55 -19.87
CA TRP A 81 14.64 -16.55 -20.81
C TRP A 81 14.72 -15.92 -22.21
N ASN A 82 15.92 -15.94 -22.81
CA ASN A 82 16.16 -15.43 -24.17
C ASN A 82 15.72 -16.44 -25.26
N GLY A 83 15.18 -17.61 -24.88
CA GLY A 83 14.78 -18.68 -25.80
C GLY A 83 15.93 -19.60 -26.23
N ASN A 84 17.18 -19.24 -25.94
CA ASN A 84 18.39 -19.99 -26.33
C ASN A 84 19.13 -20.59 -25.13
N ASP A 85 18.99 -20.00 -23.95
CA ASP A 85 19.64 -20.46 -22.73
C ASP A 85 19.09 -21.83 -22.31
N PRO A 86 19.97 -22.71 -21.79
CA PRO A 86 19.56 -24.03 -21.29
C PRO A 86 18.77 -23.94 -19.98
N ILE A 87 18.69 -22.76 -19.35
CA ILE A 87 18.06 -22.51 -18.06
C ILE A 87 17.37 -21.15 -18.02
N LEU A 88 16.44 -20.98 -17.08
CA LEU A 88 15.93 -19.65 -16.73
C LEU A 88 17.04 -18.83 -16.06
N LYS A 89 17.12 -17.56 -16.44
CA LYS A 89 18.00 -16.57 -15.85
C LYS A 89 17.33 -15.95 -14.63
N GLU A 90 17.57 -16.56 -13.48
CA GLU A 90 16.96 -16.18 -12.19
C GLU A 90 17.99 -15.58 -11.22
N ARG A 91 19.27 -15.71 -11.53
CA ARG A 91 20.42 -15.30 -10.70
C ARG A 91 21.64 -15.07 -11.58
N LEU A 92 22.61 -14.36 -11.05
CA LEU A 92 23.88 -14.14 -11.75
C LEU A 92 24.77 -15.38 -11.66
N PHE A 93 25.47 -15.61 -12.76
CA PHE A 93 26.49 -16.62 -12.93
C PHE A 93 27.87 -16.06 -12.58
N GLY A 94 28.73 -16.95 -12.13
CA GLY A 94 30.10 -16.65 -11.75
C GLY A 94 30.92 -17.92 -11.66
N LEU A 95 32.12 -17.77 -11.13
CA LEU A 95 33.13 -18.80 -10.98
C LEU A 95 33.42 -19.04 -9.50
N THR A 96 33.77 -20.28 -9.12
CA THR A 96 34.35 -20.55 -7.79
C THR A 96 35.85 -20.22 -7.75
N ASN A 97 36.44 -20.24 -6.55
CA ASN A 97 37.88 -20.04 -6.36
C ASN A 97 38.77 -20.99 -7.17
N SER A 98 38.26 -22.19 -7.50
CA SER A 98 39.00 -23.16 -8.31
C SER A 98 38.79 -22.99 -9.82
N GLU A 99 37.85 -22.12 -10.20
CA GLU A 99 37.47 -21.88 -11.59
C GLU A 99 38.02 -20.56 -12.13
N GLY A 100 38.17 -19.54 -11.27
CA GLY A 100 38.81 -18.27 -11.62
C GLY A 100 40.31 -18.25 -11.32
N ASN A 101 41.10 -17.61 -12.17
CA ASN A 101 42.54 -17.42 -11.97
C ASN A 101 42.87 -16.39 -10.87
N HIS A 102 41.92 -15.50 -10.54
CA HIS A 102 41.99 -14.58 -9.40
C HIS A 102 40.98 -14.88 -8.28
N GLY A 103 40.28 -16.02 -8.37
CA GLY A 103 39.33 -16.49 -7.37
C GLY A 103 37.88 -16.43 -7.83
N GLU A 104 36.97 -16.23 -6.87
CA GLU A 104 35.54 -16.04 -7.11
C GLU A 104 35.25 -14.78 -7.94
N ASP A 105 34.43 -14.92 -8.98
CA ASP A 105 34.17 -13.82 -9.92
C ASP A 105 32.81 -13.95 -10.61
N VAL A 106 32.07 -12.84 -10.76
CA VAL A 106 30.76 -12.78 -11.43
C VAL A 106 30.95 -12.42 -12.89
N LYS A 107 30.49 -13.28 -13.80
CA LYS A 107 30.77 -13.14 -15.24
C LYS A 107 29.64 -12.46 -16.01
N GLU A 108 28.99 -11.49 -15.39
CA GLU A 108 27.79 -10.83 -15.94
C GLU A 108 27.85 -9.32 -15.83
N TYR A 109 27.20 -8.62 -16.77
CA TYR A 109 27.14 -7.16 -16.77
C TYR A 109 25.78 -6.66 -16.28
N TYR A 110 25.82 -6.03 -15.12
CA TYR A 110 24.67 -5.44 -14.46
C TYR A 110 25.09 -4.16 -13.74
N PHE A 111 24.13 -3.25 -13.60
CA PHE A 111 24.40 -1.91 -13.10
C PHE A 111 23.24 -1.47 -12.21
N TYR A 112 23.57 -1.09 -10.99
CA TYR A 112 22.69 -0.26 -10.17
C TYR A 112 22.77 1.17 -10.69
N LEU A 113 21.74 1.59 -11.42
CA LEU A 113 21.73 2.88 -12.09
C LEU A 113 21.34 4.01 -11.13
N ASP A 114 20.40 3.73 -10.23
CA ASP A 114 19.98 4.66 -9.20
C ASP A 114 19.39 3.90 -8.02
N SER A 115 19.59 4.40 -6.82
CA SER A 115 18.91 3.94 -5.63
C SER A 115 19.00 5.02 -4.58
N THR A 116 17.86 5.34 -3.99
CA THR A 116 17.91 6.09 -2.75
C THR A 116 18.49 5.18 -1.65
N PRO A 117 19.34 5.69 -0.73
CA PRO A 117 19.81 4.98 0.46
C PRO A 117 18.71 4.37 1.34
N THR A 118 17.47 4.83 1.15
CA THR A 118 16.26 4.31 1.79
C THR A 118 15.47 3.33 0.93
N HIS A 119 15.93 3.01 -0.28
CA HIS A 119 15.28 2.13 -1.26
C HIS A 119 13.83 2.53 -1.59
N SER A 120 13.47 3.79 -1.29
CA SER A 120 12.21 4.40 -1.69
C SER A 120 12.09 4.56 -3.21
N TYR A 121 13.23 4.49 -3.90
CA TYR A 121 13.34 4.36 -5.34
C TYR A 121 14.58 3.50 -5.64
N MET A 122 14.45 2.62 -6.63
CA MET A 122 15.53 1.75 -7.09
C MET A 122 15.43 1.56 -8.60
N LYS A 123 16.58 1.53 -9.27
CA LYS A 123 16.72 1.30 -10.69
C LYS A 123 17.93 0.42 -10.99
N TYR A 124 17.68 -0.66 -11.71
CA TYR A 124 18.65 -1.69 -12.07
C TYR A 124 18.64 -1.92 -13.58
N LEU A 125 19.82 -2.18 -14.16
CA LEU A 125 20.00 -2.56 -15.56
C LEU A 125 20.80 -3.85 -15.63
N TYR A 126 20.31 -4.80 -16.42
CA TYR A 126 21.01 -6.05 -16.73
C TYR A 126 21.18 -6.22 -18.23
N LYS A 127 22.40 -6.57 -18.67
CA LYS A 127 22.74 -6.84 -20.06
C LYS A 127 22.57 -8.34 -20.32
N TYR A 128 21.46 -8.73 -20.91
CA TYR A 128 21.14 -10.14 -21.13
C TYR A 128 21.46 -10.56 -22.58
N PRO A 129 22.35 -11.52 -22.85
CA PRO A 129 22.66 -11.89 -24.23
C PRO A 129 21.46 -12.47 -24.98
N GLN A 130 21.33 -12.13 -26.27
CA GLN A 130 20.31 -12.74 -27.13
C GLN A 130 20.67 -14.18 -27.52
N ALA A 131 21.97 -14.48 -27.60
CA ALA A 131 22.50 -15.83 -27.79
C ALA A 131 22.58 -16.61 -26.47
N ALA A 132 22.76 -17.93 -26.55
CA ALA A 132 22.94 -18.77 -25.36
C ALA A 132 24.14 -18.29 -24.53
N PHE A 133 23.94 -18.13 -23.23
CA PHE A 133 24.97 -17.65 -22.31
C PHE A 133 26.15 -18.66 -22.24
N PRO A 134 27.40 -18.22 -22.39
CA PRO A 134 28.56 -19.09 -22.62
C PRO A 134 29.17 -19.66 -21.31
N TYR A 135 28.37 -20.34 -20.50
CA TYR A 135 28.77 -20.86 -19.18
C TYR A 135 30.06 -21.70 -19.20
N ALA A 136 30.12 -22.71 -20.07
CA ALA A 136 31.23 -23.66 -20.11
C ALA A 136 32.53 -23.02 -20.62
N ASP A 137 32.42 -22.09 -21.57
CA ASP A 137 33.54 -21.37 -22.16
C ASP A 137 34.21 -20.46 -21.11
N LEU A 138 33.40 -19.72 -20.34
CA LEU A 138 33.88 -18.90 -19.22
C LEU A 138 34.64 -19.73 -18.17
N VAL A 139 34.12 -20.89 -17.79
CA VAL A 139 34.80 -21.78 -16.82
C VAL A 139 36.11 -22.33 -17.39
N ALA A 140 36.12 -22.81 -18.64
CA ALA A 140 37.29 -23.41 -19.26
C ALA A 140 38.39 -22.36 -19.51
N GLY A 141 38.02 -21.20 -20.03
CA GLY A 141 38.93 -20.09 -20.30
C GLY A 141 39.64 -19.63 -19.04
N ASN A 142 38.91 -19.40 -17.94
CA ASN A 142 39.51 -18.92 -16.69
C ASN A 142 40.35 -20.00 -15.97
N LYS A 143 39.92 -21.28 -15.96
CA LYS A 143 40.73 -22.38 -15.38
C LYS A 143 42.09 -22.55 -16.03
N SER A 144 42.20 -22.22 -17.31
CA SER A 144 43.43 -22.39 -18.08
C SER A 144 44.48 -21.29 -17.85
N ARG A 145 44.08 -20.17 -17.20
CA ARG A 145 44.93 -18.99 -17.03
C ARG A 145 45.75 -19.05 -15.75
N ALA A 146 46.99 -18.56 -15.83
CA ALA A 146 47.84 -18.35 -14.68
C ALA A 146 47.39 -17.14 -13.85
N ARG A 147 47.79 -17.13 -12.58
CA ARG A 147 47.51 -16.04 -11.62
C ARG A 147 47.97 -14.65 -12.11
N LEU A 148 48.97 -14.57 -12.99
CA LEU A 148 49.50 -13.30 -13.49
C LEU A 148 48.84 -12.84 -14.81
N GLU A 149 47.99 -13.68 -15.40
CA GLU A 149 47.24 -13.34 -16.61
C GLU A 149 45.95 -12.60 -16.24
N PRO A 150 45.42 -11.73 -17.13
CA PRO A 150 44.10 -11.13 -16.96
C PRO A 150 43.00 -12.18 -16.88
N GLU A 151 41.84 -11.83 -16.32
CA GLU A 151 40.64 -12.67 -16.34
C GLU A 151 40.10 -12.81 -17.77
N TYR A 152 39.36 -13.90 -18.04
CA TYR A 152 38.61 -14.08 -19.28
C TYR A 152 37.15 -13.66 -19.03
N GLU A 153 36.74 -12.56 -19.65
CA GLU A 153 35.47 -11.89 -19.41
C GLU A 153 34.36 -12.30 -20.38
N LEU A 154 33.11 -12.02 -20.02
CA LEU A 154 31.95 -12.29 -20.90
C LEU A 154 32.07 -11.54 -22.24
N LEU A 155 32.68 -10.35 -22.27
CA LEU A 155 32.98 -9.64 -23.52
C LEU A 155 33.94 -10.41 -24.44
N ASP A 156 34.89 -11.16 -23.88
CA ASP A 156 35.90 -11.88 -24.66
C ASP A 156 35.33 -13.14 -25.37
N THR A 157 34.10 -13.52 -25.05
CA THR A 157 33.38 -14.64 -25.68
C THR A 157 32.74 -14.25 -27.02
N GLY A 158 32.64 -12.94 -27.31
CA GLY A 158 31.92 -12.42 -28.48
C GLY A 158 30.40 -12.54 -28.39
N VAL A 159 29.83 -12.91 -27.23
CA VAL A 159 28.38 -13.07 -27.07
C VAL A 159 27.61 -11.75 -27.26
N PHE A 160 28.27 -10.61 -27.08
CA PHE A 160 27.73 -9.27 -27.29
C PHE A 160 28.12 -8.63 -28.63
N ASP A 161 28.87 -9.33 -29.48
CA ASP A 161 29.21 -8.84 -30.82
C ASP A 161 27.93 -8.49 -31.59
N ASP A 162 28.01 -7.41 -32.38
CA ASP A 162 26.88 -6.83 -33.12
C ASP A 162 25.72 -6.34 -32.24
N ASP A 163 26.02 -5.88 -31.02
CA ASP A 163 25.04 -5.40 -30.04
C ASP A 163 23.95 -6.42 -29.69
N ARG A 164 24.29 -7.72 -29.70
CA ARG A 164 23.35 -8.84 -29.49
C ARG A 164 23.03 -9.08 -28.01
N TYR A 165 22.48 -8.08 -27.35
CA TYR A 165 21.98 -8.17 -25.99
C TYR A 165 20.62 -7.45 -25.85
N PHE A 166 19.95 -7.71 -24.73
CA PHE A 166 18.81 -6.96 -24.26
C PHE A 166 19.25 -6.05 -23.10
N ASP A 167 18.74 -4.83 -23.10
CA ASP A 167 18.77 -3.97 -21.92
C ASP A 167 17.52 -4.24 -21.09
N VAL A 168 17.71 -4.91 -19.96
CA VAL A 168 16.64 -5.20 -19.03
C VAL A 168 16.65 -4.17 -17.91
N PHE A 169 15.74 -3.20 -17.99
CA PHE A 169 15.54 -2.20 -16.94
C PHE A 169 14.51 -2.70 -15.91
N VAL A 170 14.85 -2.61 -14.63
CA VAL A 170 13.95 -2.90 -13.50
C VAL A 170 13.87 -1.66 -12.62
N GLU A 171 12.66 -1.16 -12.37
CA GLU A 171 12.38 0.08 -11.63
C GLU A 171 11.15 -0.11 -10.72
N GLY A 172 11.14 0.45 -9.51
CA GLY A 172 10.03 0.23 -8.56
C GLY A 172 9.87 1.25 -7.42
N GLY A 173 8.60 1.42 -7.00
CA GLY A 173 8.06 2.19 -5.86
C GLY A 173 6.51 2.14 -5.87
N PHE A 174 5.79 2.06 -4.73
CA PHE A 174 4.36 1.70 -4.70
C PHE A 174 3.40 2.81 -4.23
N LEU A 175 2.41 3.17 -5.07
CA LEU A 175 1.17 3.91 -4.73
C LEU A 175 0.06 3.44 -5.69
N GLY A 176 -0.96 2.71 -5.20
CA GLY A 176 -2.13 2.34 -6.00
C GLY A 176 -3.11 3.50 -6.28
N LEU A 177 -4.33 3.20 -6.74
CA LEU A 177 -5.39 4.16 -7.15
C LEU A 177 -5.08 4.90 -8.48
N ASP A 178 -4.60 4.13 -9.46
CA ASP A 178 -3.85 4.62 -10.61
C ASP A 178 -4.60 5.69 -11.45
N ASN A 179 -5.91 5.51 -11.70
CA ASN A 179 -6.72 6.41 -12.52
C ASN A 179 -7.75 7.27 -11.73
N ILE A 180 -7.69 7.28 -10.39
CA ILE A 180 -8.70 7.97 -9.56
C ILE A 180 -8.64 9.50 -9.69
N GLY A 181 -7.47 10.02 -10.07
CA GLY A 181 -7.17 11.45 -10.18
C GLY A 181 -7.39 12.05 -11.57
N VAL A 182 -7.13 13.36 -11.66
CA VAL A 182 -7.24 14.15 -12.90
C VAL A 182 -6.11 13.82 -13.89
N PHE A 183 -4.91 13.58 -13.37
CA PHE A 183 -3.71 13.30 -14.15
C PHE A 183 -3.25 11.86 -13.95
N ASP A 184 -2.55 11.31 -14.95
CA ASP A 184 -1.75 10.11 -14.77
C ASP A 184 -0.63 10.41 -13.77
N ARG A 185 -0.64 9.72 -12.63
CA ARG A 185 0.32 9.91 -11.53
C ARG A 185 1.74 9.47 -11.89
N SER A 186 1.88 8.66 -12.94
CA SER A 186 3.16 8.12 -13.43
C SER A 186 3.77 8.99 -14.54
N ALA A 187 3.04 10.01 -15.02
CA ALA A 187 3.49 10.89 -16.08
C ALA A 187 3.88 12.28 -15.54
N PRO A 188 4.82 12.99 -16.19
CA PRO A 188 5.05 14.40 -15.92
C PRO A 188 3.77 15.22 -16.08
N LEU A 189 3.52 16.15 -15.16
CA LEU A 189 2.41 17.09 -15.29
C LEU A 189 2.68 18.03 -16.48
N PRO A 190 1.67 18.33 -17.34
CA PRO A 190 1.85 19.12 -18.55
C PRO A 190 2.60 20.44 -18.33
N SER A 191 2.27 21.13 -17.24
CA SER A 191 2.83 22.43 -16.88
C SER A 191 4.05 22.38 -15.95
N GLY A 192 4.69 21.22 -15.76
CA GLY A 192 5.85 21.08 -14.87
C GLY A 192 5.58 21.30 -13.37
N GLY A 193 4.31 21.24 -12.96
CA GLY A 193 3.90 21.38 -11.55
C GLY A 193 4.15 20.13 -10.70
N ARG A 194 3.68 20.16 -9.45
CA ARG A 194 3.69 19.00 -8.54
C ARG A 194 2.31 18.75 -7.95
N LEU A 195 1.93 17.47 -7.83
CA LEU A 195 0.73 17.04 -7.13
C LEU A 195 1.04 16.83 -5.64
N GLU A 196 0.22 17.41 -4.77
CA GLU A 196 0.15 17.02 -3.36
C GLU A 196 -1.13 16.24 -3.14
N GLN A 197 -0.96 15.01 -2.63
CA GLN A 197 -2.02 14.02 -2.66
C GLN A 197 -2.55 13.78 -1.25
N ALA A 198 -3.86 13.90 -1.11
CA ALA A 198 -4.52 13.69 0.19
C ALA A 198 -4.44 12.22 0.62
N ASP A 199 -4.44 11.28 -0.33
CA ASP A 199 -4.31 9.84 -0.05
C ASP A 199 -2.91 9.49 0.45
N GLY A 200 -1.85 9.96 -0.21
CA GLY A 200 -0.47 9.71 0.23
C GLY A 200 -0.25 10.18 1.67
N THR A 201 -0.79 11.35 2.02
CA THR A 201 -0.71 11.87 3.38
C THR A 201 -1.57 11.06 4.37
N ALA A 202 -2.79 10.67 3.98
CA ALA A 202 -3.66 9.83 4.79
C ALA A 202 -3.09 8.42 5.02
N TRP A 203 -2.42 7.83 4.02
CA TRP A 203 -1.73 6.54 4.13
C TRP A 203 -0.56 6.62 5.11
N MET A 204 0.22 7.70 5.06
CA MET A 204 1.30 7.92 6.03
C MET A 204 0.75 8.14 7.45
N ALA A 205 -0.36 8.85 7.60
CA ALA A 205 -1.03 8.99 8.89
C ALA A 205 -1.50 7.64 9.44
N PHE A 206 -2.15 6.83 8.59
CA PHE A 206 -2.63 5.49 8.95
C PHE A 206 -1.49 4.52 9.29
N TYR A 207 -0.40 4.55 8.52
CA TYR A 207 0.81 3.79 8.79
C TYR A 207 1.39 4.16 10.16
N CYS A 208 1.58 5.47 10.39
CA CYS A 208 2.12 6.01 11.62
C CYS A 208 1.29 5.57 12.85
N GLN A 209 -0.02 5.63 12.74
CA GLN A 209 -0.95 5.19 13.77
C GLN A 209 -0.94 3.68 14.01
N THR A 210 -0.81 2.86 12.96
CA THR A 210 -0.67 1.41 13.11
C THR A 210 0.61 1.09 13.89
N MET A 211 1.71 1.77 13.56
CA MET A 211 2.97 1.61 14.28
C MET A 211 2.89 2.14 15.72
N LEU A 212 2.17 3.24 15.96
CA LEU A 212 1.88 3.73 17.30
C LEU A 212 1.13 2.68 18.12
N GLN A 213 0.08 2.08 17.56
CA GLN A 213 -0.71 1.06 18.24
C GLN A 213 0.13 -0.18 18.59
N LEU A 214 0.96 -0.66 17.66
CA LEU A 214 1.91 -1.76 17.92
C LEU A 214 2.93 -1.39 19.01
N ALA A 215 3.50 -0.17 18.95
CA ALA A 215 4.46 0.29 19.93
C ALA A 215 3.84 0.45 21.33
N LEU A 216 2.59 0.89 21.43
CA LEU A 216 1.85 0.97 22.69
C LEU A 216 1.61 -0.41 23.29
N GLU A 217 1.17 -1.37 22.47
CA GLU A 217 0.98 -2.76 22.91
C GLU A 217 2.27 -3.35 23.47
N LEU A 218 3.40 -3.19 22.75
CA LEU A 218 4.70 -3.63 23.22
C LEU A 218 5.17 -2.87 24.47
N ALA A 219 4.89 -1.58 24.57
CA ALA A 219 5.30 -0.73 25.68
C ALA A 219 4.65 -1.08 27.02
N LEU A 220 3.48 -1.73 26.99
CA LEU A 220 2.81 -2.24 28.18
C LEU A 220 3.58 -3.41 28.82
N HIS A 221 4.42 -4.10 28.04
CA HIS A 221 5.25 -5.23 28.49
C HIS A 221 6.73 -4.85 28.65
N ASP A 222 7.25 -3.96 27.80
CA ASP A 222 8.64 -3.51 27.83
C ASP A 222 8.74 -1.97 27.69
N PRO A 223 9.18 -1.25 28.75
CA PRO A 223 9.29 0.21 28.74
C PRO A 223 10.17 0.80 27.64
N VAL A 224 11.08 0.04 27.02
CA VAL A 224 11.93 0.51 25.90
C VAL A 224 11.09 1.03 24.74
N TYR A 225 9.93 0.43 24.49
CA TYR A 225 9.03 0.82 23.40
C TYR A 225 8.24 2.11 23.68
N GLN A 226 8.24 2.64 24.91
CA GLN A 226 7.58 3.93 25.21
C GLN A 226 8.18 5.09 24.40
N LYS A 227 9.49 5.05 24.13
CA LYS A 227 10.15 6.05 23.27
C LYS A 227 9.70 5.93 21.82
N LEU A 228 9.46 4.70 21.35
CA LEU A 228 8.98 4.44 20.01
C LEU A 228 7.53 4.89 19.84
N ALA A 229 6.67 4.60 20.81
CA ALA A 229 5.30 5.11 20.87
C ALA A 229 5.28 6.65 20.85
N ALA A 230 6.13 7.30 21.65
CA ALA A 230 6.20 8.76 21.66
C ALA A 230 6.61 9.31 20.29
N LYS A 231 7.54 8.66 19.60
CA LYS A 231 8.00 9.09 18.29
C LYS A 231 6.91 8.99 17.22
N PHE A 232 6.15 7.90 17.19
CA PHE A 232 5.02 7.78 16.26
C PHE A 232 3.88 8.74 16.61
N TYR A 233 3.64 9.00 17.89
CA TYR A 233 2.73 10.08 18.29
C TYR A 233 3.16 11.42 17.69
N GLU A 234 4.43 11.82 17.86
CA GLU A 234 4.98 13.06 17.31
C GLU A 234 4.90 13.10 15.78
N HIS A 235 5.29 12.02 15.09
CA HIS A 235 5.19 11.91 13.63
C HIS A 235 3.76 12.09 13.13
N PHE A 236 2.78 11.49 13.81
CA PHE A 236 1.38 11.68 13.45
C PHE A 236 0.96 13.15 13.57
N LEU A 237 1.36 13.86 14.64
CA LEU A 237 1.02 15.28 14.80
C LEU A 237 1.62 16.15 13.68
N TRP A 238 2.83 15.83 13.22
CA TRP A 238 3.45 16.51 12.06
C TRP A 238 2.71 16.23 10.75
N ILE A 239 2.36 14.96 10.49
CA ILE A 239 1.61 14.57 9.29
C ILE A 239 0.24 15.26 9.29
N ALA A 240 -0.48 15.22 10.41
CA ALA A 240 -1.77 15.87 10.57
C ALA A 240 -1.67 17.39 10.39
N GLY A 241 -0.60 18.02 10.93
CA GLY A 241 -0.32 19.44 10.73
C GLY A 241 -0.10 19.79 9.26
N ALA A 242 0.57 18.93 8.49
CA ALA A 242 0.82 19.15 7.06
C ALA A 242 -0.45 19.05 6.20
N MET A 243 -1.47 18.29 6.62
CA MET A 243 -2.75 18.18 5.87
C MET A 243 -3.59 19.45 5.92
N ASP A 244 -3.49 20.19 7.02
CA ASP A 244 -4.27 21.40 7.32
C ASP A 244 -3.44 22.68 7.22
N HIS A 245 -2.15 22.58 6.88
CA HIS A 245 -1.23 23.69 6.58
C HIS A 245 -0.07 23.22 5.69
N GLY A 246 -0.34 23.11 4.40
CA GLY A 246 0.68 22.81 3.39
C GLY A 246 1.51 24.04 3.03
N GLY A 247 2.04 24.80 4.00
CA GLY A 247 3.01 25.91 3.77
C GLY A 247 2.65 26.98 2.72
N GLY A 248 1.39 27.07 2.28
CA GLY A 248 0.92 27.95 1.20
C GLY A 248 -0.50 28.44 1.48
N GLN A 249 -1.07 29.28 0.59
CA GLN A 249 -2.40 29.88 0.79
C GLN A 249 -3.58 28.90 0.70
N VAL A 250 -3.35 27.64 0.26
CA VAL A 250 -4.40 26.65 -0.04
C VAL A 250 -4.01 25.28 0.53
N ASP A 251 -4.90 24.69 1.33
CA ASP A 251 -4.72 23.39 2.02
C ASP A 251 -5.48 22.24 1.34
N LEU A 252 -5.16 20.99 1.69
CA LEU A 252 -5.88 19.81 1.18
C LEU A 252 -7.34 19.81 1.64
N TRP A 253 -7.60 20.29 2.87
CA TRP A 253 -8.95 20.50 3.37
C TRP A 253 -9.57 21.74 2.73
N ASP A 254 -10.78 21.59 2.19
CA ASP A 254 -11.60 22.70 1.74
C ASP A 254 -12.65 23.02 2.81
N GLU A 255 -12.54 24.20 3.42
CA GLU A 255 -13.40 24.61 4.53
C GLU A 255 -14.83 24.95 4.10
N ASP A 256 -15.07 25.23 2.82
CA ASP A 256 -16.44 25.49 2.32
C ASP A 256 -17.12 24.15 2.01
N ASP A 257 -16.44 23.28 1.27
CA ASP A 257 -16.98 21.98 0.89
C ASP A 257 -17.03 21.02 2.09
N GLY A 258 -16.06 21.08 2.99
CA GLY A 258 -15.93 20.14 4.11
C GLY A 258 -15.39 18.78 3.69
N PHE A 259 -14.43 18.80 2.77
CA PHE A 259 -13.88 17.60 2.15
C PHE A 259 -12.40 17.79 1.83
N PHE A 260 -11.65 16.68 1.74
CA PHE A 260 -10.26 16.69 1.33
C PHE A 260 -10.12 16.48 -0.18
N TYR A 261 -9.25 17.28 -0.81
CA TYR A 261 -8.94 17.22 -2.23
C TYR A 261 -7.43 17.23 -2.45
N ASP A 262 -6.98 16.66 -3.57
CA ASP A 262 -5.60 16.81 -4.03
C ASP A 262 -5.32 18.27 -4.44
N LEU A 263 -4.07 18.70 -4.30
CA LEU A 263 -3.61 20.03 -4.73
C LEU A 263 -2.65 19.91 -5.91
N LEU A 264 -2.87 20.72 -6.93
CA LEU A 264 -1.90 20.99 -7.97
C LEU A 264 -1.12 22.26 -7.62
N ARG A 265 0.18 22.14 -7.36
CA ARG A 265 1.10 23.29 -7.26
C ARG A 265 1.73 23.56 -8.61
N LEU A 266 1.52 24.77 -9.10
CA LEU A 266 2.08 25.23 -10.36
C LEU A 266 3.49 25.80 -10.14
N PRO A 267 4.38 25.80 -11.16
CA PRO A 267 5.71 26.41 -11.04
C PRO A 267 5.70 27.89 -10.69
N THR A 268 4.57 28.57 -10.95
CA THR A 268 4.32 29.97 -10.57
C THR A 268 4.20 30.17 -9.06
N GLY A 269 4.15 29.10 -8.26
CA GLY A 269 3.95 29.12 -6.82
C GLY A 269 2.47 29.16 -6.39
N SER A 270 1.53 29.28 -7.33
CA SER A 270 0.10 29.16 -7.03
C SER A 270 -0.31 27.69 -6.83
N ALA A 271 -1.34 27.46 -6.03
CA ALA A 271 -1.89 26.15 -5.77
C ALA A 271 -3.39 26.12 -6.08
N VAL A 272 -3.87 25.02 -6.64
CA VAL A 272 -5.28 24.82 -7.01
C VAL A 272 -5.76 23.48 -6.49
N ARG A 273 -6.92 23.46 -5.82
CA ARG A 273 -7.60 22.21 -5.42
C ARG A 273 -8.21 21.53 -6.63
N LEU A 274 -7.87 20.27 -6.81
CA LEU A 274 -8.52 19.38 -7.78
C LEU A 274 -9.79 18.82 -7.13
N LYS A 275 -10.92 19.51 -7.32
CA LYS A 275 -12.21 19.22 -6.66
C LYS A 275 -12.92 17.98 -7.19
N VAL A 276 -12.20 16.86 -7.22
CA VAL A 276 -12.73 15.53 -7.49
C VAL A 276 -13.12 14.91 -6.14
N ARG A 277 -14.43 14.72 -5.91
CA ARG A 277 -14.93 14.00 -4.73
C ARG A 277 -14.70 12.50 -4.94
N SER A 278 -13.52 12.05 -4.55
CA SER A 278 -13.12 10.65 -4.61
C SER A 278 -12.89 10.07 -3.22
N MET A 279 -12.76 8.74 -3.17
CA MET A 279 -12.47 7.98 -1.96
C MET A 279 -11.12 8.36 -1.32
N VAL A 280 -10.24 9.03 -2.07
CA VAL A 280 -9.04 9.67 -1.53
C VAL A 280 -9.38 10.60 -0.36
N GLY A 281 -10.44 11.42 -0.50
CA GLY A 281 -10.85 12.33 0.58
C GLY A 281 -11.44 11.62 1.80
N LEU A 282 -11.89 10.37 1.64
CA LEU A 282 -12.44 9.53 2.71
C LEU A 282 -11.36 8.80 3.52
N LEU A 283 -10.14 8.66 2.98
CA LEU A 283 -9.07 7.88 3.61
C LEU A 283 -8.63 8.42 4.97
N SER A 284 -8.86 9.70 5.23
CA SER A 284 -8.64 10.32 6.54
C SER A 284 -9.41 9.64 7.68
N LEU A 285 -10.55 8.98 7.39
CA LEU A 285 -11.32 8.17 8.35
C LEU A 285 -10.55 6.95 8.86
N CYS A 286 -9.69 6.37 8.01
CA CYS A 286 -8.89 5.19 8.36
C CYS A 286 -7.78 5.53 9.35
N ALA A 287 -7.34 6.80 9.34
CA ALA A 287 -6.32 7.32 10.22
C ALA A 287 -6.91 7.77 11.59
N SER A 288 -7.35 6.78 12.37
CA SER A 288 -7.72 6.95 13.77
C SER A 288 -7.03 5.91 14.67
N THR A 289 -6.74 6.28 15.92
CA THR A 289 -6.32 5.33 16.97
C THR A 289 -6.95 5.70 18.29
N VAL A 290 -7.54 4.71 18.96
CA VAL A 290 -8.14 4.86 20.28
C VAL A 290 -7.25 4.17 21.30
N PHE A 291 -6.88 4.89 22.36
CA PHE A 291 -6.06 4.35 23.43
C PHE A 291 -6.86 4.26 24.73
N PRO A 292 -6.77 3.15 25.46
CA PRO A 292 -7.44 3.00 26.75
C PRO A 292 -6.71 3.78 27.87
N PRO A 293 -7.39 4.12 28.98
CA PRO A 293 -6.81 4.88 30.09
C PRO A 293 -5.56 4.26 30.72
N ILE A 294 -5.44 2.93 30.67
CA ILE A 294 -4.30 2.17 31.20
C ILE A 294 -2.97 2.57 30.56
N VAL A 295 -3.00 3.08 29.32
CA VAL A 295 -1.82 3.66 28.67
C VAL A 295 -1.28 4.86 29.46
N GLU A 296 -2.15 5.71 30.01
CA GLU A 296 -1.72 6.88 30.78
C GLU A 296 -1.10 6.49 32.13
N SER A 297 -1.67 5.49 32.80
CA SER A 297 -1.22 5.08 34.13
C SER A 297 0.04 4.22 34.09
N ARG A 298 0.23 3.40 33.05
CA ARG A 298 1.37 2.47 32.95
C ARG A 298 2.54 2.98 32.12
N LEU A 299 2.35 3.99 31.26
CA LEU A 299 3.40 4.50 30.37
C LEU A 299 3.81 5.96 30.70
N PRO A 300 4.39 6.23 31.89
CA PRO A 300 4.67 7.60 32.33
C PRO A 300 5.72 8.33 31.47
N VAL A 301 6.67 7.61 30.85
CA VAL A 301 7.70 8.20 29.98
C VAL A 301 7.07 8.71 28.68
N LEU A 302 6.19 7.91 28.08
CA LEU A 302 5.39 8.34 26.94
C LEU A 302 4.58 9.59 27.29
N MET A 303 3.84 9.56 28.41
CA MET A 303 2.96 10.67 28.78
C MET A 303 3.72 11.95 29.11
N ALA A 304 4.92 11.87 29.70
CA ALA A 304 5.78 13.03 29.88
C ALA A 304 6.13 13.67 28.53
N ARG A 305 6.54 12.84 27.55
CA ARG A 305 6.91 13.30 26.22
C ARG A 305 5.74 13.87 25.42
N VAL A 306 4.57 13.25 25.49
CA VAL A 306 3.32 13.77 24.91
C VAL A 306 2.99 15.17 25.46
N ARG A 307 3.10 15.36 26.79
CA ARG A 307 2.86 16.67 27.43
C ARG A 307 3.88 17.72 26.99
N ASP A 308 5.16 17.36 26.99
CA ASP A 308 6.24 18.27 26.57
C ASP A 308 6.09 18.67 25.11
N PHE A 309 5.86 17.72 24.22
CA PHE A 309 5.67 17.99 22.80
C PHE A 309 4.45 18.88 22.55
N THR A 310 3.32 18.57 23.19
CA THR A 310 2.08 19.36 23.09
C THR A 310 2.28 20.79 23.56
N ARG A 311 3.02 20.99 24.65
CA ARG A 311 3.36 22.32 25.16
C ARG A 311 4.25 23.10 24.19
N CYS A 312 5.21 22.44 23.54
CA CYS A 312 6.11 23.07 22.58
C CYS A 312 5.44 23.33 21.21
N HIS A 313 4.43 22.55 20.83
CA HIS A 313 3.79 22.60 19.51
C HIS A 313 2.26 22.74 19.59
N PRO A 314 1.73 23.77 20.28
CA PRO A 314 0.28 23.92 20.46
C PRO A 314 -0.48 24.06 19.14
N HIS A 315 0.17 24.60 18.10
CA HIS A 315 -0.42 24.78 16.77
C HIS A 315 -0.71 23.46 16.03
N LEU A 316 0.06 22.39 16.26
CA LEU A 316 -0.19 21.07 15.66
C LEU A 316 -1.36 20.37 16.34
N VAL A 317 -1.47 20.51 17.67
CA VAL A 317 -2.45 19.80 18.50
C VAL A 317 -3.84 20.43 18.42
N ALA A 318 -3.93 21.73 18.15
CA ALA A 318 -5.20 22.46 18.04
C ALA A 318 -6.12 21.97 16.91
N ARG A 319 -5.61 21.19 15.94
CA ARG A 319 -6.34 20.79 14.72
C ARG A 319 -6.62 19.29 14.63
N ILE A 320 -6.21 18.55 15.64
CA ILE A 320 -6.36 17.09 15.70
C ILE A 320 -7.56 16.77 16.58
N ALA A 321 -8.25 15.67 16.28
CA ALA A 321 -9.43 15.27 17.05
C ALA A 321 -9.07 15.05 18.53
N SER A 322 -9.72 15.81 19.41
CA SER A 322 -9.89 15.52 20.85
C SER A 322 -8.63 15.19 21.69
N PRO A 323 -7.57 16.04 21.73
CA PRO A 323 -6.40 15.77 22.59
C PRO A 323 -6.75 15.71 24.09
N GLY A 324 -7.81 16.42 24.51
CA GLY A 324 -8.25 16.52 25.91
C GLY A 324 -9.56 15.82 26.26
N ARG A 325 -10.36 15.36 25.28
CA ARG A 325 -11.68 14.78 25.53
C ARG A 325 -11.57 13.27 25.75
N LEU A 326 -12.15 12.84 26.85
CA LEU A 326 -12.32 11.43 27.19
C LEU A 326 -13.55 10.88 26.44
N GLY A 327 -13.35 9.76 25.75
CA GLY A 327 -14.38 9.00 25.06
C GLY A 327 -14.99 7.92 25.97
N TYR A 328 -15.55 6.89 25.35
CA TYR A 328 -16.07 5.71 26.02
C TYR A 328 -14.98 5.04 26.88
N ARG A 329 -15.33 4.69 28.12
CA ARG A 329 -14.40 4.17 29.15
C ARG A 329 -13.12 5.00 29.30
N GLU A 330 -13.27 6.32 29.22
CA GLU A 330 -12.17 7.28 29.37
C GLU A 330 -11.03 7.11 28.33
N GLY A 331 -11.31 6.44 27.20
CA GLY A 331 -10.32 6.32 26.11
C GLY A 331 -10.03 7.67 25.45
N ARG A 332 -8.85 7.81 24.85
CA ARG A 332 -8.49 8.98 24.03
C ARG A 332 -8.42 8.63 22.57
N LEU A 333 -8.77 9.59 21.71
CA LEU A 333 -8.66 9.49 20.26
C LEU A 333 -7.47 10.31 19.78
N LEU A 334 -6.69 9.71 18.88
CA LEU A 334 -5.82 10.43 17.97
C LEU A 334 -6.37 10.23 16.57
N GLY A 335 -6.84 11.30 15.93
CA GLY A 335 -7.46 11.20 14.60
C GLY A 335 -7.40 12.51 13.83
N LEU A 336 -7.39 12.41 12.49
CA LEU A 336 -7.31 13.57 11.60
C LEU A 336 -8.58 14.42 11.55
N LEU A 337 -9.71 13.85 11.95
CA LEU A 337 -11.03 14.44 11.80
C LEU A 337 -11.63 14.73 13.19
N PRO A 338 -11.60 15.98 13.66
CA PRO A 338 -12.44 16.43 14.77
C PRO A 338 -13.93 16.19 14.48
N ASP A 339 -14.77 16.24 15.51
CA ASP A 339 -16.19 15.91 15.43
C ASP A 339 -16.94 16.61 14.28
N ASP A 340 -16.66 17.88 14.04
CA ASP A 340 -17.28 18.67 12.97
C ASP A 340 -16.82 18.21 11.57
N LYS A 341 -15.50 18.06 11.36
CA LYS A 341 -14.96 17.54 10.10
C LYS A 341 -15.43 16.11 9.83
N LEU A 342 -15.48 15.27 10.86
CA LEU A 342 -15.98 13.90 10.76
C LEU A 342 -17.43 13.88 10.27
N ARG A 343 -18.31 14.70 10.84
CA ARG A 343 -19.71 14.80 10.38
C ARG A 343 -19.81 15.26 8.93
N ARG A 344 -18.99 16.22 8.51
CA ARG A 344 -18.99 16.76 7.14
C ARG A 344 -18.53 15.72 6.11
N VAL A 345 -17.47 14.98 6.41
CA VAL A 345 -17.00 13.89 5.55
C VAL A 345 -18.03 12.75 5.49
N LEU A 346 -18.59 12.34 6.63
CA LEU A 346 -19.60 11.28 6.68
C LEU A 346 -20.89 11.66 5.94
N ARG A 347 -21.28 12.94 5.93
CA ARG A 347 -22.41 13.43 5.13
C ARG A 347 -22.25 13.09 3.65
N TYR A 348 -21.05 13.25 3.09
CA TYR A 348 -20.80 12.86 1.69
C TYR A 348 -20.73 11.34 1.53
N MET A 349 -19.98 10.67 2.41
CA MET A 349 -19.78 9.21 2.33
C MET A 349 -21.10 8.43 2.38
N LEU A 350 -22.06 8.91 3.17
CA LEU A 350 -23.33 8.25 3.47
C LEU A 350 -24.50 8.77 2.63
N ASP A 351 -24.26 9.64 1.65
CA ASP A 351 -25.28 10.12 0.71
C ASP A 351 -25.38 9.17 -0.49
N GLU A 352 -26.59 8.71 -0.79
CA GLU A 352 -26.84 7.76 -1.89
C GLU A 352 -26.71 8.38 -3.29
N SER A 353 -26.86 9.70 -3.38
CA SER A 353 -26.59 10.51 -4.58
C SER A 353 -25.09 10.74 -4.81
N GLU A 354 -24.25 10.44 -3.81
CA GLU A 354 -22.80 10.58 -3.87
C GLU A 354 -22.12 9.20 -3.74
N PHE A 355 -21.56 8.89 -2.57
CA PHE A 355 -20.70 7.73 -2.36
C PHE A 355 -21.45 6.44 -1.98
N LEU A 356 -22.60 6.55 -1.29
CA LEU A 356 -23.29 5.39 -0.71
C LEU A 356 -24.11 4.64 -1.78
N SER A 357 -23.54 3.57 -2.32
CA SER A 357 -24.24 2.64 -3.20
C SER A 357 -25.12 1.68 -2.40
N PRO A 358 -26.20 1.10 -2.98
CA PRO A 358 -26.86 -0.08 -2.42
C PRO A 358 -25.94 -1.29 -2.18
N PHE A 359 -24.70 -1.24 -2.70
CA PHE A 359 -23.72 -2.32 -2.70
C PHE A 359 -22.39 -1.99 -1.98
N GLY A 360 -22.23 -0.79 -1.42
CA GLY A 360 -21.01 -0.37 -0.73
C GLY A 360 -20.69 1.11 -0.94
N ILE A 361 -19.44 1.52 -0.69
CA ILE A 361 -18.92 2.87 -0.95
C ILE A 361 -18.24 2.89 -2.32
N ARG A 362 -18.69 3.80 -3.19
CA ARG A 362 -18.12 4.06 -4.52
C ARG A 362 -16.75 4.70 -4.42
N ALA A 363 -15.87 4.43 -5.38
CA ALA A 363 -14.54 5.05 -5.40
C ALA A 363 -14.56 6.55 -5.80
N VAL A 364 -15.55 6.99 -6.56
CA VAL A 364 -15.82 8.40 -6.88
C VAL A 364 -17.30 8.71 -6.66
N SER A 365 -17.59 9.92 -6.16
CA SER A 365 -18.96 10.38 -5.94
C SER A 365 -19.76 10.37 -7.23
N LYS A 366 -20.98 9.82 -7.15
CA LYS A 366 -21.92 9.75 -8.26
C LYS A 366 -22.37 11.13 -8.76
N ILE A 367 -22.14 12.20 -8.00
CA ILE A 367 -22.39 13.58 -8.44
C ILE A 367 -21.63 13.92 -9.74
N HIS A 368 -20.46 13.30 -9.95
CA HIS A 368 -19.63 13.51 -11.13
C HIS A 368 -20.19 12.89 -12.42
N ARG A 369 -21.31 12.17 -12.34
CA ARG A 369 -22.05 11.71 -13.51
C ARG A 369 -22.72 12.88 -14.24
N ASP A 370 -23.37 13.75 -13.47
CA ASP A 370 -24.14 14.88 -13.96
C ASP A 370 -23.30 16.18 -13.91
N HIS A 371 -22.28 16.21 -13.06
CA HIS A 371 -21.33 17.32 -12.87
C HIS A 371 -19.87 16.84 -12.89
N PRO A 372 -19.37 16.38 -14.06
CA PRO A 372 -18.00 15.91 -14.19
C PRO A 372 -17.00 17.02 -13.82
N TYR A 373 -15.92 16.64 -13.15
CA TYR A 373 -14.87 17.60 -12.84
C TYR A 373 -13.98 17.81 -14.07
N ALA A 374 -13.88 19.05 -14.55
CA ALA A 374 -13.03 19.41 -15.67
C ALA A 374 -11.98 20.44 -15.23
N PHE A 375 -10.73 20.21 -15.62
CA PHE A 375 -9.60 21.09 -15.33
C PHE A 375 -8.86 21.41 -16.62
N ALA A 376 -8.81 22.70 -16.98
CA ALA A 376 -8.14 23.17 -18.19
C ALA A 376 -6.77 23.74 -17.85
N ILE A 377 -5.72 23.24 -18.50
CA ILE A 377 -4.34 23.72 -18.37
C ILE A 377 -3.62 23.58 -19.71
N GLU A 378 -2.85 24.59 -20.10
CA GLU A 378 -2.06 24.61 -21.35
C GLU A 378 -2.85 24.23 -22.62
N GLY A 379 -4.11 24.67 -22.71
CA GLY A 379 -4.96 24.39 -23.88
C GLY A 379 -5.52 22.96 -23.93
N GLN A 380 -5.21 22.12 -22.94
CA GLN A 380 -5.79 20.80 -22.76
C GLN A 380 -6.82 20.80 -21.63
N THR A 381 -7.88 20.01 -21.77
CA THR A 381 -8.89 19.83 -20.73
C THR A 381 -8.84 18.39 -20.23
N TYR A 382 -8.55 18.24 -18.95
CA TYR A 382 -8.58 16.97 -18.23
C TYR A 382 -9.94 16.80 -17.56
N ARG A 383 -10.51 15.60 -17.62
CA ARG A 383 -11.86 15.33 -17.11
C ARG A 383 -11.90 14.06 -16.28
N VAL A 384 -12.62 14.15 -15.17
CA VAL A 384 -12.97 13.01 -14.31
C VAL A 384 -14.49 12.88 -14.29
N ASP A 385 -14.96 11.81 -14.90
CA ASP A 385 -16.35 11.38 -14.93
C ASP A 385 -16.64 10.36 -13.83
N TYR A 386 -17.92 10.18 -13.52
CA TYR A 386 -18.36 8.99 -12.78
C TYR A 386 -18.59 7.83 -13.75
N GLU A 387 -17.78 6.79 -13.61
CA GLU A 387 -17.78 5.58 -14.43
C GLU A 387 -18.03 4.38 -13.50
N PRO A 388 -19.27 3.86 -13.40
CA PRO A 388 -19.59 2.87 -12.39
C PRO A 388 -19.01 1.48 -12.66
N ALA A 389 -18.43 1.23 -13.84
CA ALA A 389 -17.94 -0.07 -14.29
C ALA A 389 -16.53 0.05 -14.91
N GLU A 390 -16.30 -0.50 -16.10
CA GLU A 390 -15.07 -0.31 -16.86
C GLU A 390 -14.84 1.18 -17.20
N SER A 391 -13.57 1.57 -17.38
CA SER A 391 -13.26 2.95 -17.77
C SER A 391 -13.59 3.17 -19.24
N THR A 392 -14.10 4.35 -19.59
CA THR A 392 -14.28 4.78 -20.98
C THR A 392 -12.99 5.34 -21.58
N SER A 393 -11.94 5.48 -20.77
CA SER A 393 -10.62 5.97 -21.18
C SER A 393 -9.59 4.84 -21.29
N GLY A 394 -8.63 4.99 -22.20
CA GLY A 394 -7.51 4.04 -22.35
C GLY A 394 -6.39 4.20 -21.31
N MET A 395 -6.53 5.09 -20.33
CA MET A 395 -5.54 5.30 -19.27
C MET A 395 -5.36 3.98 -18.51
N PHE A 396 -4.12 3.50 -18.39
CA PHE A 396 -3.78 2.18 -17.79
C PHE A 396 -4.48 0.97 -18.42
N GLY A 397 -4.75 1.01 -19.74
CA GLY A 397 -5.30 -0.13 -20.48
C GLY A 397 -6.81 -0.34 -20.35
N GLY A 398 -7.54 0.59 -19.72
CA GLY A 398 -9.01 0.69 -19.74
C GLY A 398 -9.79 -0.34 -18.89
N ASN A 399 -9.14 -1.42 -18.44
CA ASN A 399 -9.80 -2.53 -17.73
C ASN A 399 -9.87 -2.36 -16.21
N SER A 400 -9.03 -1.53 -15.58
CA SER A 400 -9.08 -1.25 -14.14
C SER A 400 -9.60 0.17 -13.92
N ASN A 401 -10.58 0.33 -13.04
CA ASN A 401 -11.27 1.61 -12.88
C ASN A 401 -11.58 1.98 -11.42
N TRP A 402 -11.07 3.13 -11.00
CA TRP A 402 -11.33 3.74 -9.70
C TRP A 402 -12.31 4.93 -9.78
N ARG A 403 -12.91 5.22 -10.94
CA ARG A 403 -13.76 6.40 -11.16
C ARG A 403 -15.25 6.19 -10.85
N GLY A 404 -15.58 5.22 -10.01
CA GLY A 404 -16.96 4.92 -9.65
C GLY A 404 -17.22 3.52 -9.09
N PRO A 405 -16.50 2.47 -9.49
CA PRO A 405 -16.76 1.13 -8.96
C PRO A 405 -16.50 1.02 -7.47
N ILE A 406 -17.03 -0.05 -6.88
CA ILE A 406 -16.87 -0.41 -5.48
C ILE A 406 -15.70 -1.39 -5.37
N TRP A 407 -14.70 -0.99 -4.59
CA TRP A 407 -13.53 -1.81 -4.30
C TRP A 407 -13.62 -2.31 -2.87
N LEU A 408 -13.69 -3.64 -2.71
CA LEU A 408 -13.78 -4.30 -1.41
C LEU A 408 -12.67 -3.90 -0.42
N PRO A 409 -11.37 -3.86 -0.78
CA PRO A 409 -10.32 -3.58 0.20
C PRO A 409 -10.50 -2.20 0.85
N MET A 410 -10.88 -1.20 0.06
CA MET A 410 -11.10 0.16 0.55
C MET A 410 -12.34 0.26 1.44
N ASN A 411 -13.42 -0.43 1.06
CA ASN A 411 -14.61 -0.53 1.90
C ASN A 411 -14.31 -1.19 3.26
N ILE A 412 -13.50 -2.24 3.28
CA ILE A 412 -13.08 -2.90 4.53
C ILE A 412 -12.27 -1.95 5.41
N LEU A 413 -11.37 -1.15 4.83
CA LEU A 413 -10.60 -0.14 5.58
C LEU A 413 -11.50 0.96 6.15
N LEU A 414 -12.49 1.43 5.39
CA LEU A 414 -13.48 2.40 5.89
C LEU A 414 -14.32 1.81 7.03
N ILE A 415 -14.78 0.56 6.90
CA ILE A 415 -15.49 -0.16 7.96
C ILE A 415 -14.61 -0.28 9.22
N ARG A 416 -13.34 -0.65 9.06
CA ARG A 416 -12.37 -0.69 10.18
C ARG A 416 -12.24 0.69 10.83
N GLY A 417 -12.11 1.76 10.04
CA GLY A 417 -12.02 3.14 10.53
C GLY A 417 -13.25 3.54 11.36
N LEU A 418 -14.45 3.23 10.86
CA LEU A 418 -15.71 3.48 11.56
C LEU A 418 -15.81 2.71 12.89
N LEU A 419 -15.44 1.42 12.90
CA LEU A 419 -15.44 0.59 14.12
C LEU A 419 -14.43 1.10 15.14
N ASN A 420 -13.26 1.56 14.69
CA ASN A 420 -12.26 2.15 15.56
C ASN A 420 -12.74 3.48 16.16
N LEU A 421 -13.33 4.36 15.36
CA LEU A 421 -13.97 5.58 15.86
C LEU A 421 -15.14 5.28 16.81
N TYR A 422 -15.90 4.21 16.56
CA TYR A 422 -16.95 3.73 17.47
C TYR A 422 -16.39 3.34 18.83
N ALA A 423 -15.19 2.75 18.91
CA ALA A 423 -14.55 2.44 20.18
C ALA A 423 -14.31 3.68 21.06
N PHE A 424 -14.05 4.83 20.44
CA PHE A 424 -13.90 6.10 21.15
C PHE A 424 -15.26 6.76 21.47
N TYR A 425 -16.13 6.91 20.47
CA TYR A 425 -17.37 7.68 20.66
C TYR A 425 -18.47 6.89 21.37
N GLY A 426 -18.44 5.56 21.29
CA GLY A 426 -19.52 4.69 21.71
C GLY A 426 -20.85 5.08 21.09
N LYS A 427 -21.93 4.95 21.87
CA LYS A 427 -23.30 5.27 21.43
C LYS A 427 -23.61 6.77 21.37
N SER A 428 -22.71 7.63 21.82
CA SER A 428 -22.97 9.08 21.96
C SER A 428 -22.84 9.86 20.66
N PHE A 429 -22.09 9.35 19.69
CA PHE A 429 -21.93 9.96 18.38
C PHE A 429 -22.76 9.20 17.37
N THR A 430 -23.77 9.89 16.84
CA THR A 430 -24.59 9.40 15.74
C THR A 430 -24.54 10.34 14.56
N VAL A 431 -24.75 9.77 13.38
CA VAL A 431 -24.85 10.46 12.10
C VAL A 431 -26.06 9.93 11.34
N GLU A 432 -26.55 10.72 10.40
CA GLU A 432 -27.63 10.31 9.52
C GLU A 432 -27.12 9.30 8.49
N CYS A 433 -27.77 8.14 8.37
CA CYS A 433 -27.38 7.10 7.43
C CYS A 433 -28.59 6.32 6.91
N PRO A 434 -28.95 6.46 5.62
CA PRO A 434 -28.33 7.37 4.64
C PRO A 434 -28.47 8.86 4.99
N THR A 435 -27.61 9.72 4.43
CA THR A 435 -27.76 11.17 4.55
C THR A 435 -29.08 11.62 3.92
N GLY A 436 -29.82 12.50 4.60
CA GLY A 436 -31.17 12.93 4.21
C GLY A 436 -32.32 11.96 4.52
N SER A 437 -32.07 10.84 5.22
CA SER A 437 -33.09 9.85 5.58
C SER A 437 -33.79 10.06 6.94
N GLU A 438 -33.35 11.04 7.72
CA GLU A 438 -33.70 11.28 9.14
C GLU A 438 -33.33 10.13 10.10
N ARG A 439 -32.75 9.04 9.58
CA ARG A 439 -32.35 7.88 10.37
C ARG A 439 -30.97 8.11 10.99
N SER A 440 -30.97 8.36 12.29
CA SER A 440 -29.74 8.47 13.09
C SER A 440 -29.16 7.08 13.40
N MET A 441 -27.87 6.88 13.11
CA MET A 441 -27.12 5.65 13.36
C MET A 441 -25.81 5.94 14.10
N THR A 442 -25.40 5.06 15.00
CA THR A 442 -24.05 5.02 15.56
C THR A 442 -23.02 4.58 14.51
N LEU A 443 -21.74 4.85 14.74
CA LEU A 443 -20.68 4.44 13.80
C LEU A 443 -20.58 2.92 13.62
N PHE A 444 -20.96 2.12 14.62
CA PHE A 444 -21.09 0.67 14.46
C PHE A 444 -22.22 0.29 13.48
N GLU A 445 -23.39 0.91 13.64
CA GLU A 445 -24.54 0.65 12.77
C GLU A 445 -24.28 1.12 11.34
N VAL A 446 -23.57 2.23 11.15
CA VAL A 446 -23.09 2.67 9.83
C VAL A 446 -22.13 1.64 9.23
N ALA A 447 -21.14 1.17 9.99
CA ALA A 447 -20.19 0.15 9.54
C ALA A 447 -20.92 -1.15 9.15
N HIS A 448 -21.92 -1.55 9.94
CA HIS A 448 -22.76 -2.72 9.67
C HIS A 448 -23.64 -2.50 8.43
N GLU A 449 -24.23 -1.32 8.23
CA GLU A 449 -25.04 -1.01 7.04
C GLU A 449 -24.20 -1.09 5.75
N ILE A 450 -22.98 -0.56 5.77
CA ILE A 450 -22.03 -0.72 4.64
C ILE A 450 -21.71 -2.20 4.44
N GLY A 451 -21.41 -2.94 5.52
CA GLY A 451 -21.14 -4.37 5.46
C GLY A 451 -22.31 -5.20 4.91
N ARG A 452 -23.55 -4.84 5.25
CA ARG A 452 -24.78 -5.43 4.74
C ARG A 452 -24.95 -5.16 3.25
N ARG A 453 -24.70 -3.92 2.80
CA ARG A 453 -24.74 -3.53 1.38
C ARG A 453 -23.70 -4.30 0.55
N ILE A 454 -22.49 -4.44 1.05
CA ILE A 454 -21.44 -5.26 0.42
C ILE A 454 -21.86 -6.73 0.36
N THR A 455 -22.35 -7.29 1.47
CA THR A 455 -22.80 -8.68 1.53
C THR A 455 -23.92 -8.94 0.52
N ARG A 456 -24.83 -7.98 0.33
CA ARG A 456 -25.95 -8.06 -0.63
C ARG A 456 -25.49 -8.35 -2.06
N ILE A 457 -24.28 -7.92 -2.45
CA ILE A 457 -23.71 -8.22 -3.77
C ILE A 457 -23.77 -9.72 -4.07
N PHE A 458 -23.50 -10.54 -3.06
CA PHE A 458 -23.36 -11.98 -3.19
C PHE A 458 -24.62 -12.74 -2.82
N LEU A 459 -25.65 -12.10 -2.28
CA LEU A 459 -26.89 -12.74 -1.85
C LEU A 459 -27.97 -12.68 -2.93
N ARG A 460 -28.93 -13.61 -2.86
CA ARG A 460 -30.13 -13.52 -3.70
C ARG A 460 -31.05 -12.43 -3.19
N ASP A 461 -31.61 -11.65 -4.12
CA ASP A 461 -32.70 -10.72 -3.86
C ASP A 461 -34.07 -11.43 -3.83
N GLU A 462 -35.13 -10.65 -3.66
CA GLU A 462 -36.52 -11.14 -3.63
C GLU A 462 -36.95 -11.76 -4.96
N GLN A 463 -36.30 -11.40 -6.07
CA GLN A 463 -36.54 -11.94 -7.40
C GLN A 463 -35.69 -13.20 -7.67
N GLY A 464 -34.85 -13.61 -6.70
CA GLY A 464 -33.98 -14.77 -6.77
C GLY A 464 -32.67 -14.54 -7.53
N GLY A 465 -32.41 -13.31 -8.01
CA GLY A 465 -31.19 -12.93 -8.70
C GLY A 465 -30.08 -12.50 -7.73
N ARG A 466 -28.82 -12.59 -8.15
CA ARG A 466 -27.67 -12.05 -7.39
C ARG A 466 -27.06 -10.86 -8.11
N PRO A 467 -26.81 -9.73 -7.44
CA PRO A 467 -26.16 -8.57 -8.05
C PRO A 467 -24.82 -8.92 -8.70
N VAL A 468 -23.98 -9.75 -8.06
CA VAL A 468 -22.65 -10.15 -8.58
C VAL A 468 -22.69 -10.76 -9.98
N HIS A 469 -23.79 -11.39 -10.37
CA HIS A 469 -23.96 -11.96 -11.71
C HIS A 469 -24.41 -10.94 -12.76
N GLY A 470 -24.79 -9.72 -12.36
CA GLY A 470 -25.20 -8.64 -13.25
C GLY A 470 -26.22 -9.11 -14.30
N GLY A 471 -25.95 -8.77 -15.57
CA GLY A 471 -26.78 -9.17 -16.71
C GLY A 471 -26.60 -10.63 -17.18
N ALA A 472 -25.75 -11.45 -16.56
CA ALA A 472 -25.42 -12.79 -17.02
C ALA A 472 -26.56 -13.79 -16.73
N LYS A 473 -27.56 -13.83 -17.63
CA LYS A 473 -28.78 -14.65 -17.50
C LYS A 473 -28.54 -16.11 -17.08
N LYS A 474 -27.47 -16.73 -17.59
CA LYS A 474 -27.10 -18.11 -17.25
C LYS A 474 -26.79 -18.28 -15.76
N PHE A 475 -26.00 -17.37 -15.20
CA PHE A 475 -25.68 -17.36 -13.76
C PHE A 475 -26.82 -16.82 -12.90
N GLN A 476 -27.82 -16.16 -13.47
CA GLN A 476 -29.01 -15.74 -12.70
C GLN A 476 -30.03 -16.88 -12.54
N GLY A 477 -30.38 -17.57 -13.64
CA GLY A 477 -31.55 -18.46 -13.66
C GLY A 477 -31.26 -19.96 -13.76
N ASP A 478 -30.10 -20.37 -14.28
CA ASP A 478 -29.83 -21.79 -14.53
C ASP A 478 -29.58 -22.54 -13.22
N ARG A 479 -30.31 -23.65 -13.01
CA ARG A 479 -30.24 -24.45 -11.78
C ARG A 479 -28.84 -24.98 -11.44
N TYR A 480 -27.95 -25.10 -12.43
CA TYR A 480 -26.60 -25.61 -12.26
C TYR A 480 -25.56 -24.51 -12.07
N TRP A 481 -25.85 -23.27 -12.49
CA TRP A 481 -24.89 -22.17 -12.49
C TRP A 481 -25.21 -21.08 -11.47
N ARG A 482 -26.47 -20.95 -11.05
CA ARG A 482 -26.95 -19.87 -10.15
C ARG A 482 -26.37 -19.84 -8.74
N ASP A 483 -25.66 -20.89 -8.36
CA ASP A 483 -24.99 -21.01 -7.05
C ASP A 483 -23.45 -21.05 -7.19
N LEU A 484 -22.93 -20.89 -8.40
CA LEU A 484 -21.50 -20.74 -8.67
C LEU A 484 -21.12 -19.26 -8.57
N ILE A 485 -20.89 -18.80 -7.34
CA ILE A 485 -20.52 -17.42 -7.03
C ILE A 485 -19.06 -17.18 -7.41
N LEU A 486 -18.83 -16.20 -8.28
CA LEU A 486 -17.49 -15.76 -8.66
C LEU A 486 -17.08 -14.54 -7.84
N PHE A 487 -15.80 -14.46 -7.52
CA PHE A 487 -15.20 -13.27 -6.92
C PHE A 487 -14.52 -12.45 -7.99
N TYR A 488 -14.79 -11.15 -7.98
CA TYR A 488 -14.32 -10.20 -8.98
C TYR A 488 -13.37 -9.20 -8.37
N GLU A 489 -12.56 -8.56 -9.22
CA GLU A 489 -11.63 -7.51 -8.85
C GLU A 489 -12.34 -6.32 -8.18
N TYR A 490 -13.46 -5.88 -8.77
CA TYR A 490 -14.30 -4.80 -8.24
C TYR A 490 -15.76 -4.98 -8.69
N PHE A 491 -16.65 -4.12 -8.18
CA PHE A 491 -18.09 -4.23 -8.41
C PHE A 491 -18.68 -2.94 -8.97
N HIS A 492 -19.68 -3.08 -9.83
CA HIS A 492 -20.33 -1.95 -10.47
C HIS A 492 -20.99 -1.03 -9.42
N GLY A 493 -20.67 0.26 -9.46
CA GLY A 493 -21.04 1.26 -8.46
C GLY A 493 -22.55 1.41 -8.21
N ASP A 494 -23.41 1.13 -9.21
CA ASP A 494 -24.87 1.25 -9.07
C ASP A 494 -25.69 -0.04 -9.00
N ASN A 495 -25.18 -1.18 -9.50
CA ASN A 495 -25.96 -2.41 -9.60
C ASN A 495 -25.26 -3.64 -8.97
N GLY A 496 -24.03 -3.50 -8.49
CA GLY A 496 -23.29 -4.57 -7.81
C GLY A 496 -22.81 -5.71 -8.70
N ALA A 497 -22.90 -5.59 -10.04
CA ALA A 497 -22.32 -6.56 -10.97
C ALA A 497 -20.81 -6.72 -10.73
N GLY A 498 -20.30 -7.95 -10.78
CA GLY A 498 -18.86 -8.19 -10.74
C GLY A 498 -18.19 -7.78 -12.05
N ILE A 499 -17.12 -6.98 -11.96
CA ILE A 499 -16.39 -6.41 -13.11
C ILE A 499 -14.88 -6.69 -12.95
N GLY A 500 -14.15 -6.66 -14.06
CA GLY A 500 -12.72 -6.90 -14.09
C GLY A 500 -12.37 -8.39 -13.98
N ALA A 501 -11.19 -8.69 -13.44
CA ALA A 501 -10.74 -10.08 -13.31
C ALA A 501 -11.69 -10.90 -12.41
N SER A 502 -12.09 -12.09 -12.87
CA SER A 502 -12.82 -13.07 -12.07
C SER A 502 -11.86 -14.04 -11.36
N HIS A 503 -12.36 -14.83 -10.41
CA HIS A 503 -11.57 -15.69 -9.52
C HIS A 503 -10.58 -14.91 -8.64
N GLN A 504 -10.90 -13.64 -8.35
CA GLN A 504 -10.16 -12.83 -7.40
C GLN A 504 -10.52 -13.28 -5.97
N THR A 505 -9.98 -14.42 -5.53
CA THR A 505 -9.99 -14.81 -4.10
C THR A 505 -8.85 -14.13 -3.33
N GLY A 506 -8.46 -12.93 -3.77
CA GLY A 506 -7.59 -12.02 -3.04
C GLY A 506 -8.42 -11.18 -2.08
N TRP A 507 -8.39 -9.86 -2.23
CA TRP A 507 -9.15 -8.94 -1.38
C TRP A 507 -10.66 -9.19 -1.40
N THR A 508 -11.26 -9.74 -2.47
CA THR A 508 -12.71 -9.98 -2.50
C THR A 508 -13.13 -11.11 -1.57
N GLY A 509 -12.19 -12.00 -1.20
CA GLY A 509 -12.40 -12.99 -0.14
C GLY A 509 -12.70 -12.38 1.24
N LEU A 510 -12.40 -11.09 1.46
CA LEU A 510 -12.70 -10.38 2.71
C LEU A 510 -14.20 -10.26 3.01
N VAL A 511 -15.09 -10.58 2.07
CA VAL A 511 -16.53 -10.66 2.36
C VAL A 511 -16.86 -11.72 3.41
N ALA A 512 -16.13 -12.84 3.45
CA ALA A 512 -16.37 -13.90 4.43
C ALA A 512 -16.07 -13.46 5.88
N PRO A 513 -14.87 -12.92 6.21
CA PRO A 513 -14.62 -12.40 7.55
C PRO A 513 -15.50 -11.20 7.88
N LEU A 514 -15.93 -10.40 6.91
CA LEU A 514 -16.90 -9.32 7.13
C LEU A 514 -18.27 -9.84 7.61
N MET A 515 -18.79 -10.89 6.95
CA MET A 515 -20.03 -11.55 7.37
C MET A 515 -19.87 -12.18 8.75
N HIS A 516 -18.72 -12.81 9.03
CA HIS A 516 -18.43 -13.37 10.34
C HIS A 516 -18.38 -12.30 11.44
N LEU A 517 -17.74 -11.16 11.18
CA LEU A 517 -17.64 -10.04 12.11
C LEU A 517 -19.02 -9.56 12.55
N PHE A 518 -19.89 -9.19 11.61
CA PHE A 518 -21.21 -8.66 11.94
C PHE A 518 -22.22 -9.74 12.37
N GLY A 519 -21.96 -11.00 12.04
CA GLY A 519 -22.73 -12.13 12.57
C GLY A 519 -22.36 -12.52 14.01
N SER A 520 -21.14 -12.17 14.47
CA SER A 520 -20.62 -12.61 15.78
C SER A 520 -20.60 -11.50 16.83
N PHE A 521 -20.59 -10.23 16.42
CA PHE A 521 -20.49 -9.10 17.35
C PHE A 521 -21.72 -8.19 17.29
N SER A 522 -22.32 -7.92 18.45
CA SER A 522 -23.21 -6.77 18.65
C SER A 522 -22.41 -5.48 18.92
N ALA A 523 -23.09 -4.34 18.83
CA ALA A 523 -22.50 -3.03 19.16
C ALA A 523 -21.91 -3.00 20.58
N GLU A 524 -22.62 -3.57 21.56
CA GLU A 524 -22.16 -3.70 22.95
C GLU A 524 -20.93 -4.60 23.05
N SER A 525 -20.98 -5.80 22.45
CA SER A 525 -19.85 -6.73 22.48
C SER A 525 -18.60 -6.17 21.80
N MET A 526 -18.77 -5.31 20.78
CA MET A 526 -17.66 -4.63 20.12
C MET A 526 -16.98 -3.64 21.06
N LEU A 527 -17.74 -2.83 21.80
CA LEU A 527 -17.20 -1.92 22.82
C LEU A 527 -16.51 -2.69 23.96
N GLU A 528 -17.06 -3.85 24.34
CA GLU A 528 -16.43 -4.69 25.35
C GLU A 528 -15.12 -5.32 24.85
N THR A 529 -15.08 -5.79 23.60
CA THR A 529 -13.92 -6.48 23.04
C THR A 529 -12.77 -5.51 22.76
N LEU A 530 -13.07 -4.37 22.13
CA LEU A 530 -12.08 -3.31 21.90
C LEU A 530 -11.62 -2.66 23.22
N GLY A 531 -12.47 -2.69 24.25
CA GLY A 531 -12.10 -2.23 25.60
C GLY A 531 -11.34 -3.25 26.46
N LYS A 532 -11.40 -4.56 26.15
CA LYS A 532 -10.77 -5.65 26.95
C LYS A 532 -9.36 -6.03 26.51
N ALA A 533 -8.91 -5.59 25.33
CA ALA A 533 -7.63 -6.01 24.75
C ALA A 533 -6.40 -5.76 25.65
N VAL A 534 -6.52 -4.97 26.72
CA VAL A 534 -5.42 -4.63 27.63
C VAL A 534 -5.56 -5.20 29.06
N ASP A 535 -6.74 -5.71 29.44
CA ASP A 535 -7.00 -6.13 30.84
C ASP A 535 -6.79 -7.64 31.09
N THR A 536 -6.49 -8.43 30.05
CA THR A 536 -6.55 -9.91 30.15
C THR A 536 -5.27 -10.67 29.79
N ARG A 537 -4.08 -10.03 29.82
CA ARG A 537 -2.80 -10.75 29.76
C ARG A 537 -1.76 -10.23 30.73
#